data_AF-A0A1I7TMM7-F1
#
_entry.id   AF-A0A1I7TMM7-F1
#
_cell.length_a   1.000
_cell.length_b   1.000
_cell.length_c   1.000
_cell.angle_alpha   90.00
_cell.angle_beta   90.00
_cell.angle_gamma   90.00
#
_symmetry.space_group_name_H-M   'P 1'
#
loop_
_entity.id
_entity.type
_entity.pdbx_description
1 polymer ?
#
loop_
_entity_poly.entity_id
_entity_poly.type
_entity_poly.pdbx_seq_one_letter_code
_entity_poly.pdbx_strand_id
1 'polypeptide(L)'
;MSPVKLFNLPQIPLSMILNSMTFEEIYPLDTDCLHFSNESWMTIQNLMEVDCGFLFMPKESRLVNEDMNLFLNHWMNGGNPKLRRIFLRLKHFDLDTILNGIEGKWRKNHNWITYNSFDETECKLPSSSFEIRRNDGTIASIVSSGLFERRGFYLFVWPDYKGLPYPLDSNYNE
;
A
#
# COMPACT_ATOMS: atom_id res chain seq x y z
N MET A 1 -26.96 -13.44 -16.26
CA MET A 1 -26.68 -11.99 -16.31
C MET A 1 -25.32 -11.82 -16.96
N SER A 2 -25.23 -11.04 -18.03
CA SER A 2 -23.96 -10.79 -18.72
C SER A 2 -23.09 -9.82 -17.91
N PRO A 3 -21.75 -9.93 -17.93
CA PRO A 3 -20.88 -8.94 -17.31
C PRO A 3 -21.10 -7.59 -17.97
N VAL A 4 -21.29 -6.55 -17.16
CA VAL A 4 -21.37 -5.18 -17.65
C VAL A 4 -20.00 -4.81 -18.21
N LYS A 5 -19.88 -4.75 -19.55
CA LYS A 5 -18.68 -4.23 -20.22
C LYS A 5 -18.65 -2.71 -20.04
N LEU A 6 -17.95 -2.22 -19.02
CA LEU A 6 -17.64 -0.79 -18.80
C LEU A 6 -16.46 -0.31 -19.64
N PHE A 7 -16.33 -0.81 -20.88
CA PHE A 7 -15.41 -0.27 -21.88
C PHE A 7 -16.25 0.44 -22.93
N ASN A 8 -16.44 1.76 -22.77
CA ASN A 8 -16.85 2.75 -23.78
C ASN A 8 -17.82 3.83 -23.24
N LEU A 9 -17.46 4.52 -22.16
CA LEU A 9 -18.06 5.82 -21.87
C LEU A 9 -17.01 6.93 -22.02
N PRO A 10 -17.21 7.90 -22.92
CA PRO A 10 -16.29 9.01 -23.09
C PRO A 10 -16.43 9.97 -21.90
N GLN A 11 -15.29 10.33 -21.31
CA GLN A 11 -15.08 11.53 -20.48
C GLN A 11 -15.60 11.54 -19.04
N ILE A 12 -15.72 10.39 -18.36
CA ILE A 12 -15.82 10.37 -16.89
C ILE A 12 -14.51 9.80 -16.34
N PRO A 13 -13.75 10.54 -15.50
CA PRO A 13 -12.56 10.00 -14.85
C PRO A 13 -12.93 8.74 -14.05
N LEU A 14 -12.16 7.66 -14.18
CA LEU A 14 -12.35 6.41 -13.41
C LEU A 14 -12.48 6.66 -11.90
N SER A 15 -11.80 7.69 -11.40
CA SER A 15 -11.90 8.15 -10.01
C SER A 15 -13.30 8.61 -9.61
N MET A 16 -14.10 9.19 -10.50
CA MET A 16 -15.48 9.58 -10.20
C MET A 16 -16.42 8.38 -10.11
N ILE A 17 -16.21 7.37 -10.96
CA ILE A 17 -17.03 6.15 -11.01
C ILE A 17 -16.80 5.33 -9.73
N LEU A 18 -15.54 5.20 -9.30
CA LEU A 18 -15.17 4.46 -8.07
C LEU A 18 -15.73 5.09 -6.78
N ASN A 19 -15.97 6.41 -6.76
CA ASN A 19 -16.48 7.10 -5.57
C ASN A 19 -17.99 6.92 -5.33
N SER A 20 -18.74 6.50 -6.35
CA SER A 20 -20.19 6.26 -6.28
C SER A 20 -20.58 4.78 -6.23
N MET A 21 -19.60 3.88 -6.38
CA MET A 21 -19.85 2.44 -6.44
C MET A 21 -19.73 1.78 -5.06
N THR A 22 -20.60 0.80 -4.82
CA THR A 22 -20.60 -0.09 -3.66
C THR A 22 -19.51 -1.16 -3.80
N PHE A 23 -19.12 -1.81 -2.70
CA PHE A 23 -18.08 -2.86 -2.69
C PHE A 23 -18.31 -3.95 -3.76
N GLU A 24 -19.57 -4.36 -3.95
CA GLU A 24 -19.99 -5.37 -4.91
C GLU A 24 -19.78 -4.95 -6.38
N GLU A 25 -19.76 -3.65 -6.66
CA GLU A 25 -19.58 -3.09 -8.01
C GLU A 25 -18.11 -2.87 -8.37
N ILE A 26 -17.22 -2.81 -7.36
CA ILE A 26 -15.76 -2.59 -7.54
C ILE A 26 -15.01 -3.93 -7.67
N TYR A 27 -15.47 -4.99 -6.99
CA TYR A 27 -14.86 -6.32 -6.98
C TYR A 27 -14.62 -6.98 -8.36
N PRO A 28 -15.42 -6.72 -9.42
CA PRO A 28 -15.19 -7.31 -10.75
C PRO A 28 -14.09 -6.61 -11.57
N LEU A 29 -13.55 -5.48 -11.10
CA LEU A 29 -12.51 -4.76 -11.81
C LEU A 29 -11.15 -5.35 -11.42
N ASP A 30 -10.52 -6.05 -12.36
CA ASP A 30 -9.11 -6.43 -12.31
C ASP A 30 -8.25 -5.16 -12.45
N THR A 31 -8.39 -4.26 -11.47
CA THR A 31 -7.73 -2.97 -11.46
C THR A 31 -6.48 -3.07 -10.62
N ASP A 32 -5.34 -2.99 -11.29
CA ASP A 32 -4.02 -2.88 -10.65
C ASP A 32 -3.90 -1.63 -9.77
N CYS A 33 -4.82 -0.66 -9.90
CA CYS A 33 -4.84 0.57 -9.13
C CYS A 33 -6.24 0.93 -8.65
N LEU A 34 -6.37 1.14 -7.33
CA LEU A 34 -7.57 1.62 -6.68
C LEU A 34 -7.31 2.96 -6.01
N HIS A 35 -8.07 3.97 -6.42
CA HIS A 35 -8.04 5.30 -5.83
C HIS A 35 -9.38 5.59 -5.17
N PHE A 36 -9.38 5.72 -3.83
CA PHE A 36 -10.58 6.04 -3.08
C PHE A 36 -10.50 7.45 -2.51
N SER A 37 -11.53 8.25 -2.76
CA SER A 37 -11.70 9.56 -2.13
C SER A 37 -12.81 9.59 -1.07
N ASN A 38 -13.46 8.45 -0.80
CA ASN A 38 -14.51 8.30 0.19
C ASN A 38 -13.99 7.51 1.41
N GLU A 39 -13.97 8.18 2.56
CA GLU A 39 -13.48 7.68 3.84
C GLU A 39 -14.36 6.57 4.44
N SER A 40 -15.64 6.55 4.08
CA SER A 40 -16.64 5.64 4.65
C SER A 40 -16.59 4.22 4.10
N TRP A 41 -15.98 4.03 2.93
CA TRP A 41 -15.87 2.72 2.30
C TRP A 41 -14.75 1.86 2.88
N MET A 42 -13.64 2.47 3.30
CA MET A 42 -12.48 1.71 3.76
C MET A 42 -12.66 1.26 5.21
N THR A 43 -13.07 0.01 5.36
CA THR A 43 -13.05 -0.76 6.61
C THR A 43 -11.86 -1.72 6.59
N ILE A 44 -11.46 -2.25 7.75
CA ILE A 44 -10.41 -3.27 7.81
C ILE A 44 -10.78 -4.52 7.01
N GLN A 45 -12.06 -4.92 7.02
CA GLN A 45 -12.53 -6.06 6.23
C GLN A 45 -12.34 -5.82 4.73
N ASN A 46 -12.77 -4.65 4.22
CA ASN A 46 -12.61 -4.31 2.81
C ASN A 46 -11.13 -4.23 2.42
N LEU A 47 -10.28 -3.69 3.29
CA LEU A 47 -8.83 -3.62 3.05
C LEU A 47 -8.20 -5.02 2.93
N MET A 48 -8.63 -5.99 3.73
CA MET A 48 -8.16 -7.37 3.66
C MET A 48 -8.71 -8.15 2.46
N GLU A 49 -9.86 -7.76 1.91
CA GLU A 49 -10.48 -8.45 0.75
C GLU A 49 -10.03 -7.90 -0.62
N VAL A 50 -9.56 -6.65 -0.66
CA VAL A 50 -9.11 -6.01 -1.91
C VAL A 50 -7.76 -6.57 -2.36
N ASP A 51 -7.71 -7.16 -3.55
CA ASP A 51 -6.46 -7.62 -4.15
C ASP A 51 -6.10 -6.77 -5.39
N CYS A 52 -5.37 -5.67 -5.16
CA CYS A 52 -4.92 -4.74 -6.20
C CYS A 52 -3.41 -4.49 -6.09
N GLY A 53 -2.79 -3.99 -7.16
CA GLY A 53 -1.36 -3.64 -7.17
C GLY A 53 -1.04 -2.38 -6.35
N PHE A 54 -1.90 -1.37 -6.43
CA PHE A 54 -1.74 -0.08 -5.76
C PHE A 54 -3.05 0.41 -5.17
N LEU A 55 -3.03 0.74 -3.88
CA LEU A 55 -4.14 1.36 -3.20
C LEU A 55 -3.74 2.77 -2.72
N PHE A 56 -4.50 3.77 -3.16
CA PHE A 56 -4.27 5.17 -2.85
C PHE A 56 -5.49 5.81 -2.17
N MET A 57 -5.29 6.29 -0.94
CA MET A 57 -6.31 6.94 -0.11
C MET A 57 -5.79 8.23 0.52
N PRO A 58 -5.92 9.37 -0.17
CA PRO A 58 -5.40 10.65 0.31
C PRO A 58 -6.25 11.33 1.37
N LYS A 59 -7.49 10.88 1.59
CA LYS A 59 -8.36 11.40 2.66
C LYS A 59 -8.22 10.59 3.93
N GLU A 60 -8.59 11.20 5.06
CA GLU A 60 -8.50 10.57 6.37
C GLU A 60 -9.42 9.34 6.44
N SER A 61 -8.86 8.16 6.63
CA SER A 61 -9.65 6.94 6.82
C SER A 61 -10.20 6.84 8.23
N ARG A 62 -11.22 5.99 8.41
CA ARG A 62 -11.72 5.60 9.73
C ARG A 62 -10.90 4.51 10.40
N LEU A 63 -9.87 4.01 9.72
CA LEU A 63 -8.97 2.98 10.24
C LEU A 63 -8.17 3.55 11.41
N VAL A 64 -7.92 2.70 12.40
CA VAL A 64 -7.04 2.99 13.54
C VAL A 64 -5.72 2.21 13.45
N ASN A 65 -4.79 2.48 14.35
CA ASN A 65 -3.46 1.83 14.32
C ASN A 65 -3.57 0.31 14.48
N GLU A 66 -4.52 -0.17 15.27
CA GLU A 66 -4.82 -1.59 15.48
C GLU A 66 -5.36 -2.26 14.20
N ASP A 67 -6.17 -1.56 13.40
CA ASP A 67 -6.60 -2.07 12.09
C ASP A 67 -5.39 -2.26 11.16
N MET A 68 -4.44 -1.33 11.20
CA MET A 68 -3.22 -1.46 10.40
C MET A 68 -2.32 -2.59 10.87
N ASN A 69 -2.26 -2.86 12.18
CA ASN A 69 -1.59 -4.04 12.71
C ASN A 69 -2.25 -5.35 12.22
N LEU A 70 -3.59 -5.42 12.23
CA LEU A 70 -4.34 -6.55 11.68
C LEU A 70 -4.06 -6.74 10.18
N PHE A 71 -4.06 -5.65 9.41
CA PHE A 71 -3.74 -5.66 7.99
C PHE A 71 -2.32 -6.19 7.73
N LEU A 72 -1.32 -5.72 8.49
CA LEU A 72 0.06 -6.20 8.32
C LEU A 72 0.17 -7.69 8.62
N ASN A 73 -0.48 -8.18 9.68
CA ASN A 73 -0.55 -9.62 9.97
C ASN A 73 -1.22 -10.41 8.85
N HIS A 74 -2.33 -9.90 8.30
CA HIS A 74 -3.01 -10.52 7.16
C HIS A 74 -2.08 -10.61 5.94
N TRP A 75 -1.41 -9.51 5.58
CA TRP A 75 -0.47 -9.47 4.46
C TRP A 75 0.73 -10.41 4.67
N MET A 76 1.32 -10.43 5.87
CA MET A 76 2.44 -11.33 6.21
C MET A 76 2.06 -12.82 6.11
N ASN A 77 0.78 -13.15 6.28
CA ASN A 77 0.25 -14.50 6.12
C ASN A 77 -0.21 -14.84 4.69
N GLY A 78 0.11 -14.02 3.70
CA GLY A 78 -0.21 -14.29 2.29
C GLY A 78 -1.41 -13.52 1.75
N GLY A 79 -2.00 -12.64 2.55
CA GLY A 79 -3.06 -11.73 2.14
C GLY A 79 -2.60 -10.74 1.05
N ASN A 80 -3.57 -10.27 0.26
CA ASN A 80 -3.37 -9.30 -0.84
C ASN A 80 -2.16 -9.63 -1.74
N PRO A 81 -2.12 -10.81 -2.40
CA PRO A 81 -0.95 -11.27 -3.14
C PRO A 81 -0.51 -10.34 -4.28
N LYS A 82 -1.40 -9.54 -4.86
CA LYS A 82 -1.07 -8.56 -5.91
C LYS A 82 -0.48 -7.26 -5.34
N LEU A 83 -0.61 -7.00 -4.03
CA LEU A 83 -0.25 -5.72 -3.43
C LEU A 83 1.23 -5.39 -3.63
N ARG A 84 1.47 -4.25 -4.27
CA ARG A 84 2.81 -3.66 -4.45
C ARG A 84 2.99 -2.39 -3.65
N ARG A 85 1.95 -1.58 -3.50
CA ARG A 85 2.04 -0.29 -2.82
C ARG A 85 0.73 0.07 -2.14
N ILE A 86 0.81 0.64 -0.95
CA ILE A 86 -0.34 1.27 -0.29
C ILE A 86 0.03 2.65 0.22
N PHE A 87 -0.92 3.56 0.11
CA PHE A 87 -0.94 4.80 0.87
C PHE A 87 -2.34 5.04 1.43
N LEU A 88 -2.42 5.23 2.74
CA LEU A 88 -3.63 5.64 3.44
C LEU A 88 -3.31 6.64 4.53
N ARG A 89 -4.26 7.53 4.82
CA ARG A 89 -4.13 8.51 5.91
C ARG A 89 -4.94 8.05 7.11
N LEU A 90 -4.32 7.99 8.28
CA LEU A 90 -4.99 7.72 9.55
C LEU A 90 -5.36 9.03 10.24
N LYS A 91 -6.36 9.00 11.13
CA LYS A 91 -6.66 10.17 11.98
C LYS A 91 -5.54 10.43 12.99
N HIS A 92 -5.07 9.35 13.61
CA HIS A 92 -3.93 9.31 14.52
C HIS A 92 -2.97 8.24 14.03
N PHE A 93 -1.70 8.60 13.89
CA PHE A 93 -0.67 7.68 13.44
C PHE A 93 0.30 7.42 14.59
N ASP A 94 0.46 6.15 14.94
CA ASP A 94 1.39 5.67 15.92
C ASP A 94 2.04 4.37 15.41
N LEU A 95 3.29 4.50 14.95
CA LEU A 95 4.01 3.39 14.36
C LEU A 95 4.27 2.26 15.37
N ASP A 96 4.45 2.58 16.66
CA ASP A 96 4.73 1.55 17.68
C ASP A 96 3.51 0.66 17.91
N THR A 97 2.30 1.26 17.90
CA THR A 97 1.05 0.49 17.94
C THR A 97 0.83 -0.33 16.66
N ILE A 98 1.10 0.25 15.49
CA ILE A 98 0.98 -0.48 14.21
C ILE A 98 1.92 -1.68 14.15
N LEU A 99 3.15 -1.57 14.67
CA LEU A 99 4.17 -2.61 14.63
C LEU A 99 4.15 -3.56 15.84
N ASN A 100 3.18 -3.42 16.75
CA ASN A 100 3.13 -4.25 17.95
C ASN A 100 3.11 -5.75 17.61
N GLY A 101 4.08 -6.50 18.13
CA GLY A 101 4.20 -7.94 17.89
C GLY A 101 4.65 -8.33 16.48
N ILE A 102 4.99 -7.37 15.61
CA ILE A 102 5.48 -7.63 14.26
C ILE A 102 7.00 -7.77 14.26
N GLU A 103 7.50 -8.91 13.81
CA GLU A 103 8.93 -9.11 13.59
C GLU A 103 9.40 -8.32 12.37
N GLY A 104 10.47 -7.56 12.55
CA GLY A 104 11.06 -6.74 11.50
C GLY A 104 12.33 -6.07 11.97
N LYS A 105 12.90 -5.23 11.11
CA LYS A 105 14.11 -4.48 11.44
C LYS A 105 14.13 -3.12 10.81
N TRP A 106 14.65 -2.14 11.55
CA TRP A 106 14.96 -0.83 10.99
C TRP A 106 16.16 -0.93 10.06
N ARG A 107 16.00 -0.38 8.86
CA ARG A 107 17.04 -0.34 7.84
C ARG A 107 17.38 1.10 7.55
N LYS A 108 18.66 1.43 7.63
CA LYS A 108 19.20 2.74 7.31
C LYS A 108 20.08 2.61 6.07
N ASN A 109 19.71 3.31 5.02
CA ASN A 109 20.51 3.48 3.82
C ASN A 109 21.20 4.84 3.86
N HIS A 110 22.41 4.94 3.33
CA HIS A 110 23.08 6.25 3.21
C HIS A 110 22.37 7.17 2.22
N ASN A 111 21.70 6.59 1.22
CA ASN A 111 21.01 7.29 0.15
C ASN A 111 19.51 7.01 0.14
N TRP A 112 18.77 7.86 -0.54
CA TRP A 112 17.36 7.63 -0.84
C TRP A 112 17.21 6.39 -1.73
N ILE A 113 16.16 5.61 -1.46
CA ILE A 113 15.81 4.47 -2.30
C ILE A 113 14.82 4.95 -3.35
N THR A 114 15.05 4.61 -4.62
CA THR A 114 14.04 4.80 -5.66
C THR A 114 13.19 3.55 -5.77
N TYR A 115 11.88 3.73 -5.70
CA TYR A 115 10.89 2.69 -5.94
C TYR A 115 10.08 3.06 -7.18
N ASN A 116 10.09 2.18 -8.19
CA ASN A 116 9.27 2.36 -9.39
C ASN A 116 7.86 1.82 -9.13
N SER A 117 6.89 2.74 -9.12
CA SER A 117 5.48 2.42 -9.00
C SER A 117 4.88 1.98 -10.34
N PHE A 118 3.71 1.34 -10.30
CA PHE A 118 3.04 0.82 -11.49
C PHE A 118 2.64 1.92 -12.50
N ASP A 119 2.34 3.11 -11.98
CA ASP A 119 1.94 4.31 -12.73
C ASP A 119 3.13 5.07 -13.32
N GLU A 120 4.28 4.39 -13.45
CA GLU A 120 5.56 4.94 -13.91
C GLU A 120 6.11 6.07 -13.02
N THR A 121 5.50 6.33 -11.85
CA THR A 121 6.00 7.31 -10.90
C THR A 121 7.17 6.75 -10.10
N GLU A 122 8.21 7.57 -9.94
CA GLU A 122 9.30 7.26 -9.03
C GLU A 122 8.99 7.79 -7.63
N CYS A 123 8.91 6.88 -6.67
CA CYS A 123 8.83 7.22 -5.27
C CYS A 123 10.24 7.26 -4.67
N LYS A 124 10.62 8.39 -4.09
CA LYS A 124 11.87 8.51 -3.33
C LYS A 124 11.58 8.18 -1.88
N LEU A 125 11.91 6.96 -1.47
CA LEU A 125 11.79 6.51 -0.09
C LEU A 125 12.95 7.11 0.73
N PRO A 126 12.73 7.42 2.01
CA PRO A 126 13.75 8.01 2.85
C PRO A 126 14.85 6.98 3.10
N SER A 127 15.98 7.48 3.56
CA SER A 127 17.12 6.68 4.02
C SER A 127 16.80 5.76 5.20
N SER A 128 15.58 5.77 5.77
CA SER A 128 15.19 4.81 6.80
C SER A 128 13.80 4.25 6.57
N SER A 129 13.66 2.94 6.72
CA SER A 129 12.38 2.22 6.65
C SER A 129 12.38 1.03 7.60
N PHE A 130 11.20 0.59 8.00
CA PHE A 130 11.04 -0.65 8.74
C PHE A 130 10.76 -1.79 7.76
N GLU A 131 11.64 -2.80 7.75
CA GLU A 131 11.53 -3.99 6.91
C GLU A 131 10.67 -5.04 7.63
N ILE A 132 9.65 -5.54 6.94
CA ILE A 132 8.89 -6.74 7.32
C ILE A 132 8.97 -7.79 6.21
N ARG A 133 8.72 -9.04 6.58
CA ARG A 133 8.77 -10.19 5.65
C ARG A 133 7.48 -10.99 5.72
N ARG A 134 6.96 -11.30 4.54
CA ARG A 134 5.87 -12.25 4.37
C ARG A 134 6.39 -13.68 4.48
N ASN A 135 5.51 -14.63 4.80
CA ASN A 135 5.86 -16.05 4.96
C ASN A 135 6.50 -16.69 3.72
N ASP A 136 6.25 -16.14 2.53
CA ASP A 136 6.85 -16.59 1.26
C ASP A 136 8.21 -15.93 0.97
N GLY A 137 8.74 -15.12 1.89
CA GLY A 137 9.99 -14.40 1.74
C GLY A 137 9.87 -13.03 1.07
N THR A 138 8.68 -12.62 0.65
CA THR A 138 8.46 -11.28 0.06
C THR A 138 8.75 -10.20 1.10
N ILE A 139 9.47 -9.16 0.67
CA ILE A 139 9.90 -8.06 1.55
C ILE A 139 9.00 -6.85 1.35
N ALA A 140 8.65 -6.17 2.44
CA ALA A 140 8.02 -4.86 2.38
C ALA A 140 8.72 -3.83 3.27
N SER A 141 8.68 -2.58 2.82
CA SER A 141 9.19 -1.41 3.54
C SER A 141 8.03 -0.56 4.04
N ILE A 142 7.95 -0.37 5.35
CA ILE A 142 7.06 0.60 5.98
C ILE A 142 7.82 1.90 6.17
N VAL A 143 7.25 3.00 5.71
CA VAL A 143 7.88 4.31 5.71
C VAL A 143 7.05 5.30 6.51
N SER A 144 7.71 6.00 7.44
CA SER A 144 7.08 6.93 8.39
C SER A 144 7.79 8.29 8.52
N SER A 145 8.74 8.62 7.63
CA SER A 145 9.55 9.84 7.81
C SER A 145 8.77 11.13 7.53
N GLY A 146 9.19 12.27 8.08
CA GLY A 146 8.53 13.57 7.92
C GLY A 146 8.52 14.15 6.49
N LEU A 147 9.12 13.47 5.51
CA LEU A 147 8.94 13.75 4.08
C LEU A 147 7.59 13.22 3.56
N PHE A 148 7.08 12.20 4.24
CA PHE A 148 5.76 11.66 4.08
C PHE A 148 4.83 12.34 5.08
N GLU A 149 3.54 12.36 4.77
CA GLU A 149 2.59 13.07 5.62
C GLU A 149 2.60 12.49 7.04
N ARG A 150 2.56 13.35 8.07
CA ARG A 150 2.63 12.96 9.50
C ARG A 150 1.58 11.93 9.97
N ARG A 151 0.63 11.61 9.11
CA ARG A 151 -0.46 10.66 9.34
C ARG A 151 -0.62 9.61 8.23
N GLY A 152 0.32 9.58 7.30
CA GLY A 152 0.30 8.66 6.18
C GLY A 152 0.98 7.35 6.55
N PHE A 153 0.28 6.24 6.32
CA PHE A 153 0.87 4.91 6.31
C PHE A 153 1.26 4.55 4.89
N TYR A 154 2.52 4.18 4.70
CA TYR A 154 3.08 3.78 3.41
C TYR A 154 3.72 2.40 3.53
N LEU A 155 3.31 1.49 2.66
CA LEU A 155 3.93 0.17 2.46
C LEU A 155 4.38 0.06 1.00
N PHE A 156 5.61 -0.39 0.79
CA PHE A 156 6.17 -0.68 -0.52
C PHE A 156 6.67 -2.12 -0.54
N VAL A 157 6.17 -2.95 -1.45
CA VAL A 157 6.49 -4.37 -1.56
C VAL A 157 7.50 -4.57 -2.69
N TRP A 158 8.50 -5.40 -2.45
CA TRP A 158 9.63 -5.63 -3.36
C TRP A 158 9.53 -7.00 -4.05
N PRO A 159 10.06 -7.17 -5.27
CA PRO A 159 10.70 -6.14 -6.10
C PRO A 159 9.70 -5.09 -6.58
N ASP A 160 10.21 -3.91 -6.96
CA ASP A 160 9.38 -2.85 -7.49
C ASP A 160 8.78 -3.20 -8.87
N TYR A 161 8.00 -2.30 -9.46
CA TYR A 161 7.30 -2.58 -10.72
C TYR A 161 8.25 -2.86 -11.90
N LYS A 162 9.50 -2.35 -11.86
CA LYS A 162 10.52 -2.63 -12.87
C LYS A 162 11.34 -3.89 -12.55
N GLY A 163 10.99 -4.61 -11.49
CA GLY A 163 11.72 -5.79 -11.03
C GLY A 163 12.99 -5.47 -10.26
N LEU A 164 13.20 -4.21 -9.83
CA LEU A 164 14.36 -3.90 -8.99
C LEU A 164 14.16 -4.54 -7.61
N PRO A 165 15.13 -5.35 -7.15
CA PRO A 165 15.01 -6.04 -5.88
C PRO A 165 15.05 -5.05 -4.72
N TYR A 166 14.65 -5.54 -3.54
CA TYR A 166 14.88 -4.80 -2.30
C TYR A 166 16.36 -4.40 -2.21
N PRO A 167 16.70 -3.12 -1.99
CA PRO A 167 18.08 -2.70 -1.85
C PRO A 167 18.68 -3.39 -0.62
N LEU A 168 19.46 -4.44 -0.87
CA LEU A 168 20.32 -5.02 0.13
C LEU A 168 21.37 -3.97 0.51
N ASP A 169 21.84 -4.01 1.76
CA ASP A 169 23.02 -3.26 2.13
C ASP A 169 24.10 -3.69 1.15
N SER A 170 24.47 -2.83 0.20
CA SER A 170 25.73 -3.01 -0.49
C SER A 170 26.76 -2.90 0.62
N ASN A 171 27.34 -4.04 1.02
CA ASN A 171 28.54 -4.07 1.83
C ASN A 171 29.58 -3.22 1.09
N TYR A 172 29.62 -1.93 1.38
CA TYR A 172 30.78 -1.10 1.12
C TYR A 172 31.77 -1.45 2.23
N ASN A 173 32.33 -2.66 2.13
CA ASN A 173 33.68 -2.89 2.58
C ASN A 173 34.58 -2.31 1.51
N GLU A 174 34.95 -1.04 1.68
CA GLU A 174 36.24 -0.46 1.28
C GLU A 174 36.42 0.88 1.99
#